data_AF-A0A9P4H5K5-F1
#
_entry.id   AF-A0A9P4H5K5-F1
#
_cell.length_a   1.000
_cell.length_b   1.000
_cell.length_c   1.000
_cell.angle_alpha   90.00
_cell.angle_beta   90.00
_cell.angle_gamma   90.00
#
_symmetry.space_group_name_H-M   'P 1'
#
loop_
_entity.id
_entity.type
_entity.pdbx_description
1 polymer ?
#
loop_
_entity_poly.entity_id
_entity_poly.type
_entity_poly.pdbx_seq_one_letter_code
_entity_poly.pdbx_strand_id
1 'polypeptide(L)'
;MLSNQDGRNVYAYDAEQLWVEAWGRNAVRVRSTKTSSMPVENWALLEPAKTEAQVEISHESATLINGKIKAVVTKRGKLTIWNTKGKILLEEYARNRRDVTDPKCSALEVEAREFKPIIGGDMYGDKYLCCPVLQEGKTQMSAYLPQISGGGQWKAFRGDKTWNGGATVTVDCPLERMPIFERG
;
A
#
# COMPACT_ATOMS: atom_id res chain seq x y z
N MET A 1 5.75 8.22 11.56
CA MET A 1 7.11 7.94 12.03
C MET A 1 8.00 7.68 10.83
N LEU A 2 9.16 8.32 10.77
CA LEU A 2 10.19 8.07 9.76
C LEU A 2 11.25 7.14 10.37
N SER A 3 11.72 6.16 9.60
CA SER A 3 12.71 5.19 10.05
C SER A 3 13.55 4.66 8.88
N ASN A 4 14.76 4.19 9.18
CA ASN A 4 15.61 3.48 8.23
C ASN A 4 15.48 1.98 8.51
N GLN A 5 15.24 1.18 7.46
CA GLN A 5 15.22 -0.27 7.56
C GLN A 5 16.03 -0.85 6.39
N ASP A 6 17.14 -1.52 6.66
CA ASP A 6 17.98 -2.17 5.63
C ASP A 6 18.34 -1.23 4.45
N GLY A 7 18.67 0.03 4.74
CA GLY A 7 19.02 1.00 3.70
C GLY A 7 17.84 1.58 2.91
N ARG A 8 16.59 1.35 3.35
CA ARG A 8 15.38 2.01 2.82
C ARG A 8 14.82 3.05 3.78
N ASN A 9 14.17 4.06 3.21
CA ASN A 9 13.34 4.99 3.95
C ASN A 9 11.95 4.41 4.15
N VAL A 10 11.51 4.35 5.40
CA VAL A 10 10.18 3.89 5.78
C VAL A 10 9.44 5.03 6.48
N TYR A 11 8.28 5.37 5.93
CA TYR A 11 7.28 6.22 6.58
C TYR A 11 6.10 5.35 7.02
N ALA A 12 5.67 5.49 8.26
CA ALA A 12 4.50 4.81 8.81
C ALA A 12 3.59 5.80 9.56
N TYR A 13 2.32 5.87 9.22
CA TYR A 13 1.34 6.69 9.93
C TYR A 13 -0.05 6.08 9.81
N ASP A 14 -0.73 5.96 10.95
CA ASP A 14 -1.99 5.21 11.03
C ASP A 14 -1.82 3.79 10.46
N ALA A 15 -2.67 3.35 9.52
CA ALA A 15 -2.51 2.07 8.84
C ALA A 15 -1.53 2.10 7.65
N GLU A 16 -1.07 3.28 7.21
CA GLU A 16 -0.25 3.42 6.01
C GLU A 16 1.23 3.15 6.29
N GLN A 17 1.85 2.36 5.41
CA GLN A 17 3.29 2.21 5.27
C GLN A 17 3.72 2.66 3.87
N LEU A 18 4.83 3.39 3.79
CA LEU A 18 5.49 3.82 2.55
C LEU A 18 6.97 3.46 2.64
N TRP A 19 7.46 2.70 1.67
CA TRP A 19 8.87 2.35 1.52
C TRP A 19 9.44 3.03 0.29
N VAL A 20 10.61 3.63 0.45
CA VAL A 20 11.42 4.19 -0.64
C VAL A 20 12.81 3.59 -0.53
N GLU A 21 13.22 2.84 -1.53
CA GLU A 21 14.50 2.12 -1.57
C GLU A 21 15.21 2.30 -2.91
N ALA A 22 16.52 2.07 -2.93
CA ALA A 22 17.27 2.04 -4.18
C ALA A 22 16.95 0.78 -4.99
N TRP A 23 16.79 0.94 -6.31
CA TRP A 23 16.47 -0.18 -7.20
C TRP A 23 17.29 -0.09 -8.49
N GLY A 24 18.59 -0.38 -8.38
CA GLY A 24 19.57 -0.21 -9.46
C GLY A 24 20.12 1.22 -9.54
N ARG A 25 21.00 1.45 -10.52
CA ARG A 25 21.74 2.73 -10.61
C ARG A 25 20.82 3.90 -10.94
N ASN A 26 20.87 4.96 -10.13
CA ASN A 26 20.09 6.20 -10.32
C ASN A 26 18.56 5.99 -10.32
N ALA A 27 18.06 4.95 -9.63
CA ALA A 27 16.65 4.61 -9.61
C ALA A 27 16.17 4.33 -8.18
N VAL A 28 14.92 4.66 -7.91
CA VAL A 28 14.26 4.36 -6.64
C VAL A 28 12.99 3.55 -6.90
N ARG A 29 12.71 2.59 -6.01
CA ARG A 29 11.43 1.91 -5.96
C ARG A 29 10.63 2.48 -4.80
N VAL A 30 9.38 2.82 -5.09
CA VAL A 30 8.42 3.35 -4.12
C VAL A 30 7.30 2.34 -3.98
N ARG A 31 7.01 1.91 -2.75
CA ARG A 31 5.92 1.00 -2.43
C ARG A 31 5.10 1.58 -1.28
N SER A 32 3.79 1.44 -1.35
CA SER A 32 2.92 1.87 -0.25
C SER A 32 1.77 0.91 -0.08
N THR A 33 1.37 0.70 1.17
CA THR A 33 0.25 -0.18 1.51
C THR A 33 -0.45 0.28 2.80
N LYS A 34 -1.71 -0.14 2.95
CA LYS A 34 -2.44 -0.13 4.23
C LYS A 34 -2.67 -1.54 4.80
N THR A 35 -2.09 -2.55 4.17
CA THR A 35 -2.10 -3.94 4.65
C THR A 35 -1.15 -4.11 5.83
N SER A 36 -1.30 -5.21 6.57
CA SER A 36 -0.44 -5.54 7.72
C SER A 36 1.04 -5.71 7.37
N SER A 37 1.35 -6.05 6.12
CA SER A 37 2.71 -6.19 5.61
C SER A 37 2.83 -5.67 4.18
N MET A 38 4.02 -5.22 3.79
CA MET A 38 4.30 -4.75 2.43
C MET A 38 4.29 -5.91 1.43
N PRO A 39 3.58 -5.79 0.28
CA PRO A 39 3.62 -6.79 -0.78
C PRO A 39 5.04 -7.05 -1.29
N VAL A 40 5.33 -8.33 -1.57
CA VAL A 40 6.67 -8.82 -1.94
C VAL A 40 6.87 -8.91 -3.45
N GLU A 41 5.80 -8.86 -4.22
CA GLU A 41 5.81 -9.06 -5.67
C GLU A 41 6.52 -7.92 -6.39
N ASN A 42 7.39 -8.28 -7.33
CA ASN A 42 8.12 -7.32 -8.16
C ASN A 42 7.40 -6.97 -9.47
N TRP A 43 6.43 -7.78 -9.89
CA TRP A 43 5.74 -7.64 -11.17
C TRP A 43 6.74 -7.56 -12.34
N ALA A 44 6.76 -6.44 -13.07
CA ALA A 44 7.67 -6.23 -14.19
C ALA A 44 9.10 -5.85 -13.77
N LEU A 45 9.36 -5.61 -12.48
CA LEU A 45 10.69 -5.23 -12.00
C LEU A 45 11.60 -6.46 -11.89
N LEU A 46 12.73 -6.42 -12.58
CA LEU A 46 13.81 -7.39 -12.39
C LEU A 46 14.56 -7.10 -11.08
N GLU A 47 15.24 -8.12 -10.58
CA GLU A 47 16.13 -7.97 -9.43
C GLU A 47 17.21 -6.89 -9.71
N PRO A 48 17.36 -5.91 -8.82
CA PRO A 48 18.24 -4.78 -9.08
C PRO A 48 19.70 -5.19 -8.86
N ALA A 49 20.60 -4.58 -9.65
CA ALA A 49 22.02 -4.60 -9.30
C ALA A 49 22.22 -3.93 -7.93
N LYS A 50 23.06 -4.53 -7.07
CA LYS A 50 23.37 -3.96 -5.76
C LYS A 50 23.87 -2.53 -5.94
N THR A 51 23.25 -1.61 -5.21
CA THR A 51 23.59 -0.19 -5.22
C THR A 51 23.69 0.29 -3.78
N GLU A 52 24.71 1.06 -3.47
CA GLU A 52 24.84 1.71 -2.16
C GLU A 52 24.12 3.06 -2.23
N ALA A 53 23.01 3.16 -1.49
CA ALA A 53 22.28 4.40 -1.33
C ALA A 53 22.58 5.01 0.03
N GLN A 54 22.69 6.34 0.05
CA GLN A 54 22.84 7.10 1.28
C GLN A 54 21.45 7.43 1.80
N VAL A 55 21.24 7.17 3.09
CA VAL A 55 19.99 7.46 3.76
C VAL A 55 20.24 8.37 4.95
N GLU A 56 19.51 9.47 5.00
CA GLU A 56 19.59 10.47 6.06
C GLU A 56 18.19 10.70 6.63
N ILE A 57 18.05 10.58 7.94
CA ILE A 57 16.78 10.79 8.63
C ILE A 57 16.93 11.95 9.60
N SER A 58 16.01 12.90 9.50
CA SER A 58 15.85 14.01 10.43
C SER A 58 14.44 13.96 11.04
N HIS A 59 14.18 14.87 11.97
CA HIS A 59 12.83 15.03 12.54
C HIS A 59 11.79 15.44 11.49
N GLU A 60 12.21 16.18 10.45
CA GLU A 60 11.30 16.79 9.47
C GLU A 60 11.16 15.96 8.18
N SER A 61 12.17 15.17 7.84
CA SER A 61 12.17 14.38 6.61
C SER A 61 13.16 13.21 6.62
N ALA A 62 12.89 12.22 5.77
CA ALA A 62 13.80 11.15 5.43
C ALA A 62 14.24 11.28 3.96
N THR A 63 15.53 11.32 3.73
CA THR A 63 16.16 11.52 2.41
C THR A 63 16.90 10.25 1.99
N LEU A 64 16.71 9.84 0.74
CA LEU A 64 17.43 8.74 0.10
C LEU A 64 18.13 9.28 -1.15
N ILE A 65 19.44 9.10 -1.25
CA ILE A 65 20.24 9.49 -2.39
C ILE A 65 20.83 8.22 -3.01
N ASN A 66 20.50 7.98 -4.28
CA ASN A 66 21.04 6.87 -5.06
C ASN A 66 21.66 7.42 -6.36
N GLY A 67 22.98 7.66 -6.36
CA GLY A 67 23.66 8.24 -7.51
C GLY A 67 23.08 9.60 -7.90
N LYS A 68 22.37 9.69 -9.03
CA LYS A 68 21.82 10.93 -9.57
C LYS A 68 20.40 11.28 -9.12
N ILE A 69 19.75 10.40 -8.35
CA ILE A 69 18.37 10.60 -7.88
C ILE A 69 18.35 10.82 -6.36
N LYS A 70 17.56 11.81 -5.93
CA LYS A 70 17.30 12.10 -4.52
C LYS A 70 15.81 12.02 -4.28
N ALA A 71 15.37 11.18 -3.34
CA ALA A 71 13.99 11.06 -2.90
C ALA A 71 13.88 11.54 -1.45
N VAL A 72 12.94 12.44 -1.16
CA VAL A 72 12.70 12.93 0.21
C VAL A 72 11.24 12.70 0.56
N VAL A 73 11.02 12.09 1.72
CA VAL A 73 9.70 11.91 2.33
C VAL A 73 9.61 12.84 3.53
N THR A 74 8.63 13.74 3.55
CA THR A 74 8.41 14.64 4.71
C THR A 74 7.86 13.87 5.91
N LYS A 75 7.89 14.47 7.10
CA LYS A 75 7.27 13.91 8.32
C LYS A 75 5.77 13.64 8.18
N ARG A 76 5.11 14.27 7.21
CA ARG A 76 3.69 14.06 6.87
C ARG A 76 3.49 13.08 5.71
N GLY A 77 4.55 12.46 5.20
CA GLY A 77 4.48 11.38 4.22
C GLY A 77 4.42 11.84 2.77
N LYS A 78 4.64 13.12 2.47
CA LYS A 78 4.70 13.63 1.09
C LYS A 78 6.06 13.30 0.49
N LEU A 79 6.06 12.61 -0.65
CA LEU A 79 7.25 12.26 -1.40
C LEU A 79 7.54 13.31 -2.49
N THR A 80 8.81 13.64 -2.63
CA THR A 80 9.30 14.43 -3.76
C THR A 80 10.64 13.85 -4.22
N ILE A 81 10.90 13.93 -5.52
CA ILE A 81 12.08 13.37 -6.17
C ILE A 81 12.76 14.45 -6.99
N TRP A 82 14.08 14.57 -6.83
CA TRP A 82 14.93 15.53 -7.51
C TRP A 82 16.06 14.84 -8.26
N ASN A 83 16.61 15.54 -9.26
CA ASN A 83 17.92 15.23 -9.80
C ASN A 83 19.05 15.94 -9.01
N THR A 84 20.31 15.69 -9.39
CA THR A 84 21.48 16.33 -8.77
C THR A 84 21.58 17.84 -8.97
N LYS A 85 20.87 18.41 -9.96
CA LYS A 85 20.83 19.86 -10.22
C LYS A 85 19.76 20.58 -9.38
N GLY A 86 19.05 19.87 -8.50
CA GLY A 86 17.97 20.42 -7.70
C GLY A 86 16.64 20.60 -8.45
N LYS A 87 16.52 20.11 -9.69
CA LYS A 87 15.25 20.11 -10.42
C LYS A 87 14.35 19.00 -9.89
N ILE A 88 13.11 19.35 -9.55
CA ILE A 88 12.05 18.39 -9.21
C ILE A 88 11.73 17.56 -10.46
N LEU A 89 11.84 16.25 -10.33
CA LEU A 89 11.43 15.26 -11.34
C LEU A 89 9.99 14.81 -11.11
N LEU A 90 9.63 14.62 -9.83
CA LEU A 90 8.31 14.22 -9.39
C LEU A 90 8.02 14.87 -8.04
N GLU A 91 6.82 15.39 -7.86
CA GLU A 91 6.30 15.80 -6.56
C GLU A 91 4.89 15.24 -6.45
N GLU A 92 4.59 14.55 -5.35
CA GLU A 92 3.22 14.07 -5.12
C GLU A 92 2.23 15.24 -5.05
N TYR A 93 1.06 15.00 -5.64
CA TYR A 93 -0.04 15.95 -5.56
C TYR A 93 -0.78 15.76 -4.23
N ALA A 94 -0.49 16.62 -3.27
CA ALA A 94 -1.25 16.73 -2.03
C ALA A 94 -1.82 18.15 -1.90
N ARG A 95 -3.08 18.25 -1.46
CA ARG A 95 -3.81 19.48 -1.14
C ARG A 95 -4.66 19.24 0.10
N ASN A 96 -4.00 19.17 1.26
CA ASN A 96 -4.64 18.97 2.56
C ASN A 96 -4.09 19.97 3.59
N ARG A 97 -4.60 19.92 4.82
CA ARG A 97 -4.18 20.79 5.94
C ARG A 97 -3.28 20.08 6.96
N ARG A 98 -2.68 18.94 6.59
CA ARG A 98 -1.80 18.17 7.49
C ARG A 98 -0.48 18.88 7.76
N ASP A 99 -0.03 19.69 6.81
CA ASP A 99 1.12 20.58 6.96
C ASP A 99 0.70 22.01 6.59
N VAL A 100 0.55 22.86 7.60
CA VAL A 100 0.18 24.27 7.42
C VAL A 100 1.31 25.11 6.82
N THR A 101 2.54 24.58 6.80
CA THR A 101 3.71 25.27 6.22
C THR A 101 3.95 24.89 4.75
N ASP A 102 3.28 23.85 4.23
CA ASP A 102 3.38 23.50 2.82
C ASP A 102 2.70 24.60 1.97
N PRO A 103 3.37 25.16 0.94
CA PRO A 103 2.78 26.16 0.04
C PRO A 103 1.50 25.68 -0.67
N LYS A 104 1.29 24.36 -0.74
CA LYS A 104 0.12 23.70 -1.32
C LYS A 104 -0.91 23.29 -0.27
N CYS A 105 -0.78 23.78 0.97
CA CYS A 105 -1.77 23.61 2.03
C CYS A 105 -3.15 24.10 1.55
N SER A 106 -4.17 23.28 1.75
CA SER A 106 -5.52 23.56 1.25
C SER A 106 -6.58 22.75 2.00
N ALA A 107 -7.80 23.28 2.04
CA ALA A 107 -8.97 22.58 2.60
C ALA A 107 -9.63 21.59 1.62
N LEU A 108 -8.99 21.27 0.49
CA LEU A 108 -9.50 20.31 -0.49
C LEU A 108 -9.41 18.85 -0.02
N GLU A 109 -8.61 18.57 1.01
CA GLU A 109 -8.39 17.24 1.59
C GLU A 109 -7.95 16.18 0.56
N VAL A 110 -7.18 16.59 -0.45
CA VAL A 110 -6.56 15.65 -1.40
C VAL A 110 -5.28 15.08 -0.80
N GLU A 111 -5.30 13.79 -0.53
CA GLU A 111 -4.15 13.03 -0.03
C GLU A 111 -3.16 12.69 -1.15
N ALA A 112 -1.89 12.50 -0.78
CA ALA A 112 -0.81 12.22 -1.72
C ALA A 112 -0.99 10.88 -2.48
N ARG A 113 -1.67 9.92 -1.85
CA ARG A 113 -1.90 8.56 -2.36
C ARG A 113 -3.34 8.14 -2.06
N GLU A 114 -4.03 7.67 -3.08
CA GLU A 114 -5.39 7.12 -2.96
C GLU A 114 -5.31 5.60 -2.77
N PHE A 115 -5.94 5.08 -1.71
CA PHE A 115 -6.10 3.65 -1.49
C PHE A 115 -7.54 3.27 -1.75
N LYS A 116 -7.77 2.42 -2.76
CA LYS A 116 -9.10 1.88 -3.03
C LYS A 116 -9.23 0.53 -2.35
N PRO A 117 -10.31 0.30 -1.58
CA PRO A 117 -10.58 -1.01 -1.04
C PRO A 117 -10.86 -1.97 -2.19
N ILE A 118 -10.68 -3.25 -1.91
CA ILE A 118 -11.12 -4.31 -2.80
C ILE A 118 -12.65 -4.33 -2.73
N ILE A 119 -13.30 -4.06 -3.86
CA ILE A 119 -14.77 -4.00 -3.90
C ILE A 119 -15.33 -5.37 -3.56
N GLY A 120 -16.26 -5.42 -2.60
CA GLY A 120 -16.96 -6.63 -2.21
C GLY A 120 -16.31 -7.42 -1.07
N GLY A 121 -15.23 -6.95 -0.45
CA GLY A 121 -14.69 -7.56 0.76
C GLY A 121 -13.67 -6.68 1.49
N ASP A 122 -13.76 -6.67 2.82
CA ASP A 122 -12.84 -5.99 3.72
C ASP A 122 -11.99 -7.01 4.48
N MET A 123 -10.70 -6.74 4.61
CA MET A 123 -9.78 -7.63 5.31
C MET A 123 -9.83 -7.35 6.81
N TYR A 124 -10.32 -8.29 7.59
CA TYR A 124 -10.17 -8.28 9.04
C TYR A 124 -8.82 -8.87 9.43
N GLY A 125 -7.86 -7.97 9.65
CA GLY A 125 -6.46 -8.32 9.83
C GLY A 125 -5.88 -8.93 8.56
N ASP A 126 -4.94 -9.85 8.71
CA ASP A 126 -4.32 -10.55 7.59
C ASP A 126 -5.03 -11.87 7.25
N LYS A 127 -5.90 -12.37 8.13
CA LYS A 127 -6.42 -13.73 8.05
C LYS A 127 -7.82 -13.86 7.45
N TYR A 128 -8.71 -12.89 7.64
CA TYR A 128 -10.11 -13.05 7.26
C TYR A 128 -10.54 -11.98 6.25
N LEU A 129 -11.24 -12.39 5.20
CA LEU A 129 -11.92 -11.52 4.24
C LEU A 129 -13.41 -11.54 4.55
N CYS A 130 -13.94 -10.41 5.00
CA CYS A 130 -15.34 -10.20 5.37
C CYS A 130 -16.07 -9.51 4.22
N CYS A 131 -17.15 -10.10 3.71
CA CYS A 131 -17.87 -9.58 2.54
C CYS A 131 -19.26 -9.05 2.93
N PRO A 132 -19.39 -7.77 3.33
CA PRO A 132 -20.65 -7.22 3.81
C PRO A 132 -21.75 -7.21 2.75
N VAL A 133 -22.95 -7.61 3.19
CA VAL A 133 -24.16 -7.56 2.39
C VAL A 133 -24.79 -6.18 2.57
N LEU A 134 -24.58 -5.31 1.59
CA LEU A 134 -24.98 -3.89 1.66
C LEU A 134 -26.38 -3.62 1.08
N GLN A 135 -27.10 -4.65 0.64
CA GLN A 135 -28.40 -4.54 -0.02
C GLN A 135 -29.41 -5.45 0.67
N GLU A 136 -30.58 -4.90 1.00
CA GLU A 136 -31.69 -5.66 1.58
C GLU A 136 -32.17 -6.77 0.63
N GLY A 137 -32.57 -7.91 1.20
CA GLY A 137 -33.10 -9.05 0.44
C GLY A 137 -32.08 -9.83 -0.39
N LYS A 138 -30.79 -9.44 -0.35
CA LYS A 138 -29.74 -10.09 -1.12
C LYS A 138 -29.31 -11.42 -0.49
N THR A 139 -29.66 -12.53 -1.14
CA THR A 139 -29.35 -13.89 -0.70
C THR A 139 -28.10 -14.49 -1.35
N GLN A 140 -27.56 -13.83 -2.38
CA GLN A 140 -26.30 -14.17 -3.05
C GLN A 140 -25.51 -12.92 -3.44
N MET A 141 -24.19 -13.00 -3.43
CA MET A 141 -23.31 -11.90 -3.84
C MET A 141 -22.04 -12.39 -4.54
N SER A 142 -21.49 -11.54 -5.40
CA SER A 142 -20.15 -11.72 -5.95
C SER A 142 -19.13 -11.13 -4.99
N ALA A 143 -18.13 -11.92 -4.62
CA ALA A 143 -17.00 -11.51 -3.79
C ALA A 143 -15.70 -11.76 -4.57
N TYR A 144 -14.83 -10.75 -4.65
CA TYR A 144 -13.49 -10.94 -5.20
C TYR A 144 -12.57 -11.48 -4.12
N LEU A 145 -11.94 -12.62 -4.40
CA LEU A 145 -10.96 -13.27 -3.55
C LEU A 145 -9.55 -12.88 -4.01
N PRO A 146 -8.80 -12.07 -3.24
CA PRO A 146 -7.48 -11.61 -3.65
C PRO A 146 -6.51 -12.76 -3.90
N GLN A 147 -5.54 -12.55 -4.80
CA GLN A 147 -4.46 -13.51 -4.96
C GLN A 147 -3.67 -13.64 -3.64
N ILE A 148 -3.38 -14.86 -3.21
CA ILE A 148 -2.58 -15.10 -2.00
C ILE A 148 -1.11 -15.21 -2.38
N SER A 149 -0.30 -14.28 -1.90
CA SER A 149 1.16 -14.27 -2.06
C SER A 149 1.78 -15.52 -1.42
N GLY A 150 2.56 -16.29 -2.19
CA GLY A 150 3.19 -17.53 -1.71
C GLY A 150 2.43 -18.82 -2.02
N GLY A 151 1.26 -18.73 -2.64
CA GLY A 151 0.39 -19.87 -2.91
C GLY A 151 -0.51 -20.20 -1.70
N GLY A 152 -1.77 -20.48 -1.96
CA GLY A 152 -2.77 -20.71 -0.93
C GLY A 152 -4.19 -20.69 -1.50
N GLN A 153 -5.16 -21.06 -0.68
CA GLN A 153 -6.58 -21.03 -1.04
C GLN A 153 -7.37 -20.26 0.01
N TRP A 154 -8.42 -19.59 -0.43
CA TRP A 154 -9.44 -19.06 0.45
C TRP A 154 -10.39 -20.17 0.84
N LYS A 155 -10.62 -20.33 2.13
CA LYS A 155 -11.60 -21.29 2.67
C LYS A 155 -12.83 -20.54 3.18
N ALA A 156 -14.02 -21.09 3.00
CA ALA A 156 -15.20 -20.56 3.68
C ALA A 156 -14.98 -20.63 5.19
N PHE A 157 -15.20 -19.53 5.92
CA PHE A 157 -15.09 -19.51 7.38
C PHE A 157 -16.03 -20.54 8.03
N ARG A 158 -17.15 -20.83 7.38
CA ARG A 158 -18.03 -21.95 7.73
C ARG A 158 -18.27 -22.86 6.52
N GLY A 159 -17.81 -24.10 6.63
CA GLY A 159 -17.93 -25.15 5.62
C GLY A 159 -16.58 -25.56 5.03
N ASP A 160 -16.63 -26.38 3.98
CA ASP A 160 -15.44 -27.01 3.39
C ASP A 160 -15.11 -26.50 1.99
N LYS A 161 -15.90 -25.55 1.46
CA LYS A 161 -15.62 -24.95 0.15
C LYS A 161 -14.33 -24.14 0.21
N THR A 162 -13.48 -24.36 -0.79
CA THR A 162 -12.26 -23.58 -1.01
C THR A 162 -12.24 -23.00 -2.41
N TRP A 163 -11.49 -21.91 -2.57
CA TRP A 163 -11.33 -21.19 -3.82
C TRP A 163 -9.89 -20.75 -4.00
N ASN A 164 -9.43 -20.72 -5.24
CA ASN A 164 -8.17 -20.07 -5.58
C ASN A 164 -8.33 -18.54 -5.46
N GLY A 165 -7.25 -17.86 -5.08
CA GLY A 165 -7.19 -16.40 -5.15
C GLY A 165 -7.19 -15.88 -6.60
N GLY A 166 -7.34 -14.57 -6.74
CA GLY A 166 -7.34 -13.88 -8.03
C GLY A 166 -8.64 -14.03 -8.82
N ALA A 167 -9.74 -14.41 -8.17
CA ALA A 167 -11.01 -14.74 -8.81
C ALA A 167 -12.20 -14.08 -8.13
N THR A 168 -13.23 -13.77 -8.90
CA THR A 168 -14.54 -13.39 -8.36
C THR A 168 -15.42 -14.62 -8.26
N VAL A 169 -16.01 -14.85 -7.08
CA VAL A 169 -16.86 -16.00 -6.78
C VAL A 169 -18.26 -15.54 -6.39
N THR A 170 -19.28 -16.29 -6.80
CA THR A 170 -20.65 -16.09 -6.31
C THR A 170 -20.87 -16.96 -5.09
N VAL A 171 -21.32 -16.36 -3.98
CA VAL A 171 -21.53 -17.04 -2.71
C VAL A 171 -22.88 -16.71 -2.09
N ASP A 172 -23.41 -17.65 -1.33
CA ASP A 172 -24.65 -17.50 -0.59
C ASP A 172 -24.46 -16.58 0.63
N CYS A 173 -25.40 -15.65 0.80
CA CYS A 173 -25.47 -14.69 1.91
C CYS A 173 -26.84 -14.81 2.60
N PRO A 174 -27.10 -15.89 3.34
CA PRO A 174 -28.36 -16.02 4.09
C PRO A 174 -28.43 -14.96 5.18
N LEU A 175 -29.64 -14.55 5.58
CA LEU A 175 -29.87 -13.44 6.52
C LEU A 175 -29.09 -13.56 7.84
N GLU A 176 -28.92 -14.78 8.33
CA GLU A 176 -28.25 -15.12 9.59
C GLU A 176 -26.71 -14.92 9.54
N ARG A 177 -26.11 -14.75 8.37
CA ARG A 177 -24.65 -14.63 8.25
C ARG A 177 -24.17 -13.89 7.01
N MET A 178 -23.10 -13.14 7.22
CA MET A 178 -22.28 -12.56 6.17
C MET A 178 -21.28 -13.61 5.63
N PRO A 179 -20.96 -13.61 4.33
CA PRO A 179 -19.86 -14.41 3.79
C PRO A 179 -18.52 -13.95 4.38
N ILE A 180 -17.76 -14.90 4.92
CA ILE A 180 -16.41 -14.68 5.45
C ILE A 180 -15.51 -15.78 4.90
N PHE A 181 -14.32 -15.41 4.46
CA PHE A 181 -13.30 -16.32 3.94
C PHE A 181 -12.05 -16.25 4.79
N GLU A 182 -11.49 -17.40 5.15
CA GLU A 182 -10.22 -17.54 5.84
C GLU A 182 -9.11 -17.74 4.81
N ARG A 183 -8.02 -16.97 4.94
CA ARG A 183 -6.82 -17.09 4.13
C ARG A 183 -6.02 -18.31 4.61
N GLY A 184 -5.86 -19.30 3.73
CA GLY A 184 -5.05 -20.50 3.95
C GLY A 184 -3.59 -20.33 3.54
#